data_AF-A0A2K2FTC8-F1
#
_entry.id   AF-A0A2K2FTC8-F1
#
_cell.length_a   1.000
_cell.length_b   1.000
_cell.length_c   1.000
_cell.angle_alpha   90.00
_cell.angle_beta   90.00
_cell.angle_gamma   90.00
#
_symmetry.space_group_name_H-M   'P 1'
#
loop_
_entity.id
_entity.type
_entity.pdbx_description
1 polymer ?
#
loop_
_entity_poly.entity_id
_entity_poly.type
_entity_poly.pdbx_seq_one_letter_code
_entity_poly.pdbx_strand_id
1 'polypeptide(L)'
;MSTIPQSSPVSAAAIAGSDLLTALRQSDLALIEARLGECRLKSGEIIYNPGDNVDYCYFPTGGAMCSYFVEMEDGTAVETILVGREGALGGIVSQGSLPAYARANVLHDGVFLRIASRDLEAAKERSPAIAHLFARYADCVMAQVFQSIACNAVHTIEQRAAKWLSAAVDRIGRNDVTMTQEQLASMMGIGRSYASRVLQRFKRDGLVRTRRGGIEVLDRDGLRSRACACNDQVEGHFRRVLADVYPGGA
;
A
#
# COMPACT_ATOMS: atom_id res chain seq x y z
N MET A 1 -6.31 -21.31 2.85
CA MET A 1 -7.03 -20.81 1.65
C MET A 1 -7.90 -19.64 2.05
N SER A 2 -7.42 -18.41 1.83
CA SER A 2 -8.21 -17.20 2.07
C SER A 2 -9.33 -17.15 1.02
N THR A 3 -10.58 -17.31 1.45
CA THR A 3 -11.76 -17.21 0.57
C THR A 3 -12.05 -15.74 0.30
N ILE A 4 -11.27 -15.15 -0.59
CA ILE A 4 -11.51 -13.80 -1.09
C ILE A 4 -12.85 -13.80 -1.85
N PRO A 5 -13.79 -12.90 -1.54
CA PRO A 5 -15.14 -12.94 -2.10
C PRO A 5 -15.17 -12.89 -3.64
N GLN A 6 -16.22 -13.48 -4.22
CA GLN A 6 -16.48 -13.42 -5.66
C GLN A 6 -16.48 -11.96 -6.14
N SER A 7 -15.80 -11.71 -7.25
CA SER A 7 -15.69 -10.36 -7.81
C SER A 7 -17.00 -9.92 -8.45
N SER A 8 -17.41 -8.69 -8.20
CA SER A 8 -18.52 -8.04 -8.92
C SER A 8 -18.00 -7.34 -10.18
N PRO A 9 -18.88 -6.98 -11.15
CA PRO A 9 -18.51 -6.13 -12.27
C PRO A 9 -17.88 -4.84 -11.76
N VAL A 10 -16.83 -4.38 -12.42
CA VAL A 10 -16.07 -3.21 -12.00
C VAL A 10 -16.84 -1.94 -12.33
N SER A 11 -16.95 -1.06 -11.35
CA SER A 11 -17.50 0.29 -11.57
C SER A 11 -16.42 1.24 -12.11
N ALA A 12 -16.81 2.16 -13.00
CA ALA A 12 -15.91 3.22 -13.47
C ALA A 12 -15.36 4.08 -12.31
N ALA A 13 -16.16 4.25 -11.26
CA ALA A 13 -15.75 4.94 -10.03
C ALA A 13 -14.63 4.20 -9.28
N ALA A 14 -14.65 2.87 -9.25
CA ALA A 14 -13.58 2.08 -8.63
C ALA A 14 -12.26 2.21 -9.41
N ILE A 15 -12.32 2.17 -10.76
CA ILE A 15 -11.12 2.37 -11.60
C ILE A 15 -10.57 3.78 -11.40
N ALA A 16 -11.43 4.81 -11.44
CA ALA A 16 -11.04 6.19 -11.18
C ALA A 16 -10.43 6.41 -9.78
N GLY A 17 -10.69 5.49 -8.85
CA GLY A 17 -10.11 5.50 -7.52
C GLY A 17 -8.72 4.86 -7.40
N SER A 18 -8.16 4.27 -8.46
CA SER A 18 -6.80 3.73 -8.51
C SER A 18 -5.89 4.61 -9.36
N ASP A 19 -4.99 5.33 -8.71
CA ASP A 19 -4.05 6.23 -9.37
C ASP A 19 -3.09 5.45 -10.29
N LEU A 20 -2.74 4.20 -9.94
CA LEU A 20 -1.89 3.36 -10.79
C LEU A 20 -2.58 2.94 -12.09
N LEU A 21 -3.86 2.54 -12.03
CA LEU A 21 -4.60 2.15 -13.23
C LEU A 21 -4.97 3.36 -14.10
N THR A 22 -5.26 4.50 -13.48
CA THR A 22 -5.55 5.76 -14.20
C THR A 22 -4.31 6.39 -14.85
N ALA A 23 -3.11 5.89 -14.53
CA ALA A 23 -1.89 6.24 -15.27
C ALA A 23 -1.88 5.67 -16.71
N LEU A 24 -2.70 4.66 -17.01
CA LEU A 24 -2.88 4.15 -18.38
C LEU A 24 -3.78 5.07 -19.22
N ARG A 25 -3.46 5.20 -20.51
CA ARG A 25 -4.38 5.74 -21.51
C ARG A 25 -5.61 4.83 -21.64
N GLN A 26 -6.75 5.40 -22.03
CA GLN A 26 -8.01 4.66 -22.15
C GLN A 26 -7.92 3.42 -23.04
N SER A 27 -7.13 3.47 -24.12
CA SER A 27 -6.93 2.33 -25.04
C SER A 27 -6.24 1.14 -24.37
N ASP A 28 -5.28 1.39 -23.49
CA ASP A 28 -4.56 0.35 -22.75
C ASP A 28 -5.39 -0.17 -21.59
N LEU A 29 -6.03 0.73 -20.84
CA LEU A 29 -6.94 0.36 -19.75
C LEU A 29 -8.06 -0.58 -20.25
N ALA A 30 -8.61 -0.31 -21.43
CA ALA A 30 -9.63 -1.16 -22.05
C ALA A 30 -9.18 -2.61 -22.30
N LEU A 31 -7.87 -2.88 -22.39
CA LEU A 31 -7.34 -4.23 -22.55
C LEU A 31 -7.46 -5.08 -21.28
N ILE A 32 -7.49 -4.44 -20.11
CA ILE A 32 -7.58 -5.11 -18.81
C ILE A 32 -8.95 -4.94 -18.13
N GLU A 33 -9.70 -3.89 -18.49
CA GLU A 33 -10.96 -3.52 -17.83
C GLU A 33 -11.96 -4.67 -17.73
N ALA A 34 -12.18 -5.40 -18.83
CA ALA A 34 -13.11 -6.55 -18.86
C ALA A 34 -12.62 -7.77 -18.05
N ARG A 35 -11.36 -7.78 -17.60
CA ARG A 35 -10.75 -8.83 -16.78
C ARG A 35 -10.62 -8.43 -15.31
N LEU A 36 -10.83 -7.14 -14.99
CA LEU A 36 -10.83 -6.69 -13.62
C LEU A 36 -12.12 -7.16 -12.92
N GLY A 37 -11.98 -7.46 -11.65
CA GLY A 37 -13.07 -7.76 -10.74
C GLY A 37 -13.01 -6.86 -9.52
N GLU A 38 -14.15 -6.37 -9.06
CA GLU A 38 -14.23 -5.57 -7.85
C GLU A 38 -14.39 -6.49 -6.63
N CYS A 39 -13.56 -6.31 -5.59
CA CYS A 39 -13.77 -6.94 -4.29
C CYS A 39 -13.67 -5.92 -3.16
N ARG A 40 -14.38 -6.19 -2.07
CA ARG A 40 -14.32 -5.38 -0.86
C ARG A 40 -13.64 -6.19 0.24
N LEU A 41 -12.53 -5.68 0.75
CA LEU A 41 -11.74 -6.33 1.80
C LEU A 41 -11.79 -5.50 3.08
N LYS A 42 -11.76 -6.18 4.23
CA LYS A 42 -11.76 -5.58 5.57
C LYS A 42 -10.36 -5.55 6.16
N SER A 43 -10.11 -4.60 7.05
CA SER A 43 -8.87 -4.49 7.83
C SER A 43 -8.61 -5.79 8.59
N GLY A 44 -7.35 -6.24 8.52
CA GLY A 44 -6.91 -7.51 9.07
C GLY A 44 -7.09 -8.71 8.14
N GLU A 45 -7.79 -8.58 7.01
CA GLU A 45 -7.83 -9.67 6.02
C GLU A 45 -6.45 -9.90 5.39
N ILE A 46 -6.06 -11.18 5.29
CA ILE A 46 -4.83 -11.62 4.65
C ILE A 46 -5.12 -11.91 3.18
N ILE A 47 -4.36 -11.26 2.30
CA ILE A 47 -4.43 -11.43 0.85
C ILE A 47 -3.57 -12.64 0.43
N TYR A 48 -2.32 -12.70 0.91
CA TYR A 48 -1.44 -13.86 0.73
C TYR A 48 -0.58 -14.10 1.97
N ASN A 49 -0.23 -15.35 2.23
CA ASN A 49 0.84 -15.74 3.13
C ASN A 49 2.13 -16.09 2.36
N PRO A 50 3.29 -16.05 3.03
CA PRO A 50 4.52 -16.59 2.48
C PRO A 50 4.33 -18.03 1.98
N GLY A 51 4.80 -18.31 0.77
CA GLY A 51 4.66 -19.61 0.10
C GLY A 51 3.36 -19.79 -0.70
N ASP A 52 2.33 -18.95 -0.52
CA ASP A 52 1.12 -19.02 -1.33
C ASP A 52 1.43 -18.66 -2.79
N ASN A 53 0.79 -19.33 -3.74
CA ASN A 53 0.85 -18.93 -5.15
C ASN A 53 0.10 -17.62 -5.37
N VAL A 54 0.74 -16.67 -6.06
CA VAL A 54 0.16 -15.35 -6.32
C VAL A 54 -0.68 -15.38 -7.60
N ASP A 55 -1.94 -15.81 -7.47
CA ASP A 55 -2.85 -16.01 -8.60
C ASP A 55 -3.55 -14.74 -9.09
N TYR A 56 -3.55 -13.68 -8.27
CA TYR A 56 -4.17 -12.40 -8.59
C TYR A 56 -3.20 -11.24 -8.34
N CYS A 57 -3.48 -10.10 -8.95
CA CYS A 57 -2.94 -8.80 -8.58
C CYS A 57 -4.07 -7.95 -8.00
N TYR A 58 -3.80 -7.10 -7.00
CA TYR A 58 -4.78 -6.24 -6.33
C TYR A 58 -4.38 -4.76 -6.42
N PHE A 59 -5.32 -3.91 -6.80
CA PHE A 59 -5.17 -2.45 -6.87
C PHE A 59 -6.11 -1.83 -5.83
N PRO A 60 -5.58 -1.26 -4.74
CA PRO A 60 -6.39 -0.51 -3.79
C PRO A 60 -7.06 0.68 -4.48
N THR A 61 -8.26 1.04 -4.04
CA THR A 61 -8.99 2.20 -4.57
C THR A 61 -9.40 3.15 -3.45
N GLY A 62 -9.37 4.46 -3.73
CA GLY A 62 -9.74 5.50 -2.76
C GLY A 62 -8.91 5.43 -1.48
N GLY A 63 -9.57 5.20 -0.35
CA GLY A 63 -8.92 5.10 0.98
C GLY A 63 -8.48 3.69 1.38
N ALA A 64 -8.65 2.68 0.51
CA ALA A 64 -8.20 1.32 0.78
C ALA A 64 -6.68 1.28 0.91
N MET A 65 -6.18 0.53 1.90
CA MET A 65 -4.75 0.38 2.12
C MET A 65 -4.40 -1.05 2.52
N CYS A 66 -3.20 -1.44 2.14
CA CYS A 66 -2.63 -2.75 2.41
C CYS A 66 -1.12 -2.63 2.55
N SER A 67 -0.47 -3.66 3.07
CA SER A 67 0.98 -3.64 3.24
C SER A 67 1.57 -5.03 3.21
N TYR A 68 2.85 -5.08 2.83
CA TYR A 68 3.70 -6.24 2.99
C TYR A 68 4.29 -6.32 4.38
N PHE A 69 4.35 -7.54 4.92
CA PHE A 69 4.93 -7.89 6.20
C PHE A 69 5.87 -9.07 6.07
N VAL A 70 7.05 -8.97 6.69
CA VAL A 70 7.98 -10.09 6.83
C VAL A 70 7.92 -10.60 8.27
N GLU A 71 7.71 -11.90 8.42
CA GLU A 71 7.72 -12.56 9.73
C GLU A 71 9.16 -12.91 10.12
N MET A 72 9.54 -12.53 11.34
CA MET A 72 10.83 -12.83 11.94
C MET A 72 10.75 -14.12 12.75
N GLU A 73 11.92 -14.69 13.10
CA GLU A 73 12.01 -15.95 13.88
C GLU A 73 11.28 -15.90 15.22
N ASP A 74 11.18 -14.72 15.84
CA ASP A 74 10.48 -14.50 17.11
C ASP A 74 8.96 -14.31 16.96
N GLY A 75 8.43 -14.44 15.74
CA GLY A 75 7.01 -14.26 15.42
C GLY A 75 6.59 -12.81 15.20
N THR A 76 7.51 -11.84 15.30
CA THR A 76 7.21 -10.44 14.99
C THR A 76 7.02 -10.27 13.48
N ALA A 77 5.92 -9.61 13.08
CA ALA A 77 5.70 -9.23 11.69
C ALA A 77 6.08 -7.75 11.46
N VAL A 78 7.13 -7.51 10.70
CA VAL A 78 7.63 -6.15 10.43
C VAL A 78 7.06 -5.67 9.10
N GLU A 79 6.47 -4.47 9.11
CA GLU A 79 6.01 -3.82 7.88
C GLU A 79 7.20 -3.44 6.99
N THR A 80 7.10 -3.73 5.69
CA THR A 80 8.14 -3.36 4.72
C THR A 80 7.69 -2.26 3.78
N ILE A 81 6.46 -2.36 3.24
CA ILE A 81 5.94 -1.49 2.17
C ILE A 81 4.44 -1.28 2.35
N LEU A 82 4.04 -0.04 2.65
CA LEU A 82 2.67 0.43 2.59
C LEU A 82 2.23 0.69 1.14
N VAL A 83 1.06 0.18 0.75
CA VAL A 83 0.49 0.30 -0.60
C VAL A 83 -0.94 0.87 -0.51
N GLY A 84 -1.14 2.04 -1.12
CA GLY A 84 -2.44 2.67 -1.32
C GLY A 84 -2.89 2.64 -2.78
N ARG A 85 -3.76 3.59 -3.15
CA ARG A 85 -4.31 3.71 -4.51
C ARG A 85 -3.27 3.96 -5.61
N GLU A 86 -2.11 4.47 -5.22
CA GLU A 86 -0.94 4.74 -6.06
C GLU A 86 -0.15 3.50 -6.46
N GLY A 87 -0.49 2.35 -5.89
CA GLY A 87 0.22 1.10 -6.12
C GLY A 87 -0.71 -0.08 -6.28
N ALA A 88 -0.10 -1.24 -6.22
CA ALA A 88 -0.78 -2.52 -6.30
C ALA A 88 0.06 -3.63 -5.63
N LEU A 89 -0.61 -4.73 -5.27
CA LEU A 89 -0.05 -5.94 -4.67
C LEU A 89 -0.12 -7.14 -5.60
N GLY A 90 0.85 -8.05 -5.44
CA GLY A 90 0.78 -9.43 -5.90
C GLY A 90 1.11 -9.60 -7.38
N GLY A 91 2.27 -10.18 -7.69
CA GLY A 91 2.59 -10.68 -9.04
C GLY A 91 2.71 -9.62 -10.15
N ILE A 92 2.47 -8.34 -9.85
CA ILE A 92 2.39 -7.25 -10.84
C ILE A 92 3.68 -7.06 -11.64
N VAL A 93 4.82 -7.40 -11.05
CA VAL A 93 6.14 -7.29 -11.68
C VAL A 93 6.73 -8.65 -12.02
N SER A 94 6.07 -9.72 -11.59
CA SER A 94 6.50 -11.09 -11.81
C SER A 94 6.13 -11.55 -13.21
N GLN A 95 6.92 -12.45 -13.80
CA GLN A 95 6.54 -13.19 -15.00
C GLN A 95 6.17 -14.61 -14.57
N GLY A 96 4.87 -14.90 -14.59
CA GLY A 96 4.33 -16.20 -14.19
C GLY A 96 4.01 -16.33 -12.69
N SER A 97 3.67 -17.55 -12.28
CA SER A 97 3.27 -17.85 -10.90
C SER A 97 4.52 -18.07 -10.04
N LEU A 98 4.76 -17.14 -9.12
CA LEU A 98 5.83 -17.21 -8.14
C LEU A 98 5.23 -17.23 -6.73
N PRO A 99 5.79 -18.01 -5.80
CA PRO A 99 5.33 -18.01 -4.42
C PRO A 99 5.56 -16.65 -3.77
N ALA A 100 4.60 -16.18 -2.98
CA ALA A 100 4.73 -14.96 -2.21
C ALA A 100 5.88 -15.09 -1.20
N TYR A 101 6.75 -14.08 -1.13
CA TYR A 101 7.81 -14.04 -0.11
C TYR A 101 7.30 -13.47 1.22
N ALA A 102 6.57 -12.36 1.14
CA ALA A 102 6.03 -11.64 2.29
C ALA A 102 4.52 -11.88 2.43
N ARG A 103 4.01 -11.79 3.66
CA ARG A 103 2.57 -11.73 3.90
C ARG A 103 2.04 -10.39 3.39
N ALA A 104 0.86 -10.37 2.77
CA ALA A 104 0.17 -9.14 2.41
C ALA A 104 -1.16 -9.02 3.18
N ASN A 105 -1.34 -7.92 3.90
CA ASN A 105 -2.52 -7.68 4.74
C ASN A 105 -3.22 -6.39 4.38
N VAL A 106 -4.54 -6.38 4.49
CA VAL A 106 -5.35 -5.17 4.42
C VAL A 106 -5.24 -4.42 5.73
N LEU A 107 -4.86 -3.14 5.65
CA LEU A 107 -4.71 -2.25 6.80
C LEU A 107 -5.94 -1.38 7.00
N HIS A 108 -6.52 -0.90 5.90
CA HIS A 108 -7.75 -0.12 5.91
C HIS A 108 -8.75 -0.69 4.91
N ASP A 109 -9.96 -0.92 5.40
CA ASP A 109 -11.10 -1.43 4.64
C ASP A 109 -11.32 -0.63 3.36
N GLY A 110 -11.75 -1.30 2.31
CA GLY A 110 -12.14 -0.61 1.11
C GLY A 110 -12.34 -1.52 -0.08
N VAL A 111 -12.47 -0.86 -1.22
CA VAL A 111 -12.60 -1.52 -2.52
C VAL A 111 -11.20 -1.74 -3.09
N PHE A 112 -10.97 -2.95 -3.57
CA PHE A 112 -9.81 -3.34 -4.32
C PHE A 112 -10.30 -3.84 -5.68
N LEU A 113 -9.59 -3.46 -6.74
CA LEU A 113 -9.73 -4.13 -8.03
C LEU A 113 -8.76 -5.29 -8.07
N ARG A 114 -9.16 -6.41 -8.65
CA ARG A 114 -8.28 -7.56 -8.84
C ARG A 114 -8.32 -8.07 -10.26
N ILE A 115 -7.19 -8.55 -10.75
CA ILE A 115 -7.04 -9.23 -12.05
C ILE A 115 -6.27 -10.51 -11.83
N ALA A 116 -6.60 -11.59 -12.56
CA ALA A 116 -5.78 -12.80 -12.49
C ALA A 116 -4.39 -12.49 -13.05
N SER A 117 -3.33 -12.98 -12.40
CA SER A 117 -1.94 -12.69 -12.81
C SER A 117 -1.71 -13.05 -14.28
N ARG A 118 -2.27 -14.18 -14.74
CA ARG A 118 -2.21 -14.62 -16.15
C ARG A 118 -2.86 -13.64 -17.14
N ASP A 119 -3.95 -12.98 -16.74
CA ASP A 119 -4.67 -12.05 -17.60
C ASP A 119 -3.91 -10.72 -17.70
N LEU A 120 -3.22 -10.33 -16.61
CA LEU A 120 -2.32 -9.19 -16.61
C LEU A 120 -1.08 -9.45 -17.48
N GLU A 121 -0.47 -10.64 -17.40
CA GLU A 121 0.65 -11.02 -18.26
C GLU A 121 0.25 -10.98 -19.74
N ALA A 122 -0.90 -11.56 -20.11
CA ALA A 122 -1.41 -11.49 -21.47
C ALA A 122 -1.64 -10.05 -21.95
N ALA A 123 -2.03 -9.14 -21.05
CA ALA A 123 -2.19 -7.73 -21.39
C ALA A 123 -0.84 -7.02 -21.61
N LYS A 124 0.18 -7.33 -20.81
CA LYS A 124 1.55 -6.82 -20.99
C LYS A 124 2.17 -7.29 -22.31
N GLU A 125 1.92 -8.53 -22.71
CA GLU A 125 2.36 -9.06 -24.01
C GLU A 125 1.70 -8.33 -25.20
N ARG A 126 0.47 -7.85 -25.02
CA ARG A 126 -0.31 -7.15 -26.05
C ARG A 126 -0.05 -5.66 -26.12
N SER A 127 0.36 -5.03 -25.02
CA SER A 127 0.64 -3.60 -24.94
C SER A 127 1.98 -3.34 -24.23
N PRO A 128 3.01 -2.86 -24.97
CA PRO A 128 4.26 -2.40 -24.37
C PRO A 128 4.05 -1.31 -23.32
N ALA A 129 3.02 -0.47 -23.45
CA ALA A 129 2.73 0.58 -22.46
C ALA A 129 2.30 -0.01 -21.11
N ILE A 130 1.48 -1.06 -21.11
CA ILE A 130 1.11 -1.78 -19.88
C ILE A 130 2.34 -2.44 -19.27
N ALA A 131 3.17 -3.10 -20.08
CA ALA A 131 4.43 -3.69 -19.62
C ALA A 131 5.37 -2.63 -19.01
N HIS A 132 5.52 -1.48 -19.66
CA HIS A 132 6.34 -0.37 -19.19
C HIS A 132 5.82 0.23 -17.89
N LEU A 133 4.51 0.44 -17.75
CA LEU A 133 3.91 0.93 -16.50
C LEU A 133 4.35 0.06 -15.32
N PHE A 134 4.21 -1.25 -15.45
CA PHE A 134 4.51 -2.17 -14.35
C PHE A 134 6.00 -2.37 -14.11
N ALA A 135 6.84 -2.28 -15.15
CA ALA A 135 8.29 -2.23 -14.97
C ALA A 135 8.72 -0.99 -14.18
N ARG A 136 8.16 0.19 -14.52
CA ARG A 136 8.45 1.44 -13.81
C ARG A 136 7.86 1.46 -12.40
N TYR A 137 6.71 0.83 -12.20
CA TYR A 137 6.17 0.59 -10.87
C TYR A 137 7.11 -0.31 -10.03
N ALA A 138 7.78 -1.30 -10.65
CA ALA A 138 8.80 -2.10 -9.96
C ALA A 138 9.96 -1.22 -9.43
N ASP A 139 10.44 -0.27 -10.23
CA ASP A 139 11.47 0.69 -9.81
C ASP A 139 10.97 1.56 -8.64
N CYS A 140 9.71 2.00 -8.70
CA CYS A 140 9.06 2.75 -7.62
C CYS A 140 9.01 1.94 -6.32
N VAL A 141 8.59 0.68 -6.39
CA VAL A 141 8.56 -0.24 -5.24
C VAL A 141 9.97 -0.45 -4.68
N MET A 142 10.99 -0.64 -5.54
CA MET A 142 12.39 -0.77 -5.12
C MET A 142 12.91 0.50 -4.43
N ALA A 143 12.57 1.69 -4.94
CA ALA A 143 12.92 2.95 -4.29
C ALA A 143 12.27 3.06 -2.90
N GLN A 144 11.01 2.63 -2.75
CA GLN A 144 10.34 2.57 -1.45
C GLN A 144 11.04 1.58 -0.50
N VAL A 145 11.51 0.42 -0.99
CA VAL A 145 12.31 -0.53 -0.21
C VAL A 145 13.62 0.09 0.27
N PHE A 146 14.40 0.71 -0.62
CA PHE A 146 15.65 1.38 -0.25
C PHE A 146 15.41 2.47 0.80
N GLN A 147 14.39 3.30 0.60
CA GLN A 147 14.04 4.34 1.56
C GLN A 147 13.58 3.75 2.89
N SER A 148 12.80 2.67 2.89
CA SER A 148 12.31 2.00 4.10
C SER A 148 13.47 1.45 4.95
N ILE A 149 14.44 0.81 4.31
CA ILE A 149 15.67 0.30 4.96
C ILE A 149 16.45 1.45 5.60
N ALA A 150 16.77 2.49 4.83
CA ALA A 150 17.49 3.66 5.35
C ALA A 150 16.71 4.35 6.48
N CYS A 151 15.39 4.49 6.31
CA CYS A 151 14.51 5.11 7.29
C CYS A 151 14.54 4.37 8.63
N ASN A 152 14.48 3.03 8.59
CA ASN A 152 14.53 2.19 9.78
C ASN A 152 15.89 2.26 10.49
N ALA A 153 16.98 2.47 9.76
CA ALA A 153 18.33 2.55 10.32
C ALA A 153 18.65 3.89 10.99
N VAL A 154 18.13 5.01 10.48
CA VAL A 154 18.60 6.35 10.90
C VAL A 154 17.57 7.21 11.62
N HIS A 155 16.26 6.93 11.49
CA HIS A 155 15.21 7.75 12.11
C HIS A 155 14.65 7.12 13.38
N THR A 156 14.19 7.97 14.30
CA THR A 156 13.59 7.49 15.55
C THR A 156 12.23 6.81 15.28
N ILE A 157 11.80 5.99 16.23
CA ILE A 157 10.48 5.36 16.20
C ILE A 157 9.37 6.42 16.16
N GLU A 158 9.52 7.53 16.89
CA GLU A 158 8.55 8.62 16.83
C GLU A 158 8.45 9.24 15.43
N GLN A 159 9.58 9.51 14.78
CA GLN A 159 9.57 10.06 13.42
C GLN A 159 8.91 9.10 12.42
N ARG A 160 9.21 7.79 12.55
CA ARG A 160 8.63 6.74 11.72
C ARG A 160 7.13 6.56 11.96
N ALA A 161 6.68 6.61 13.21
CA ALA A 161 5.26 6.52 13.56
C ALA A 161 4.48 7.74 13.06
N ALA A 162 5.04 8.95 13.21
CA ALA A 162 4.45 10.18 12.67
C ALA A 162 4.37 10.14 11.14
N LYS A 163 5.44 9.69 10.46
CA LYS A 163 5.48 9.47 9.01
C LYS A 163 4.38 8.51 8.57
N TRP A 164 4.25 7.37 9.24
CA TRP A 164 3.26 6.36 8.87
C TRP A 164 1.83 6.86 9.07
N LEU A 165 1.53 7.47 10.22
CA LEU A 165 0.20 8.02 10.51
C LEU A 165 -0.17 9.13 9.52
N SER A 166 0.79 9.99 9.14
CA SER A 166 0.59 11.01 8.11
C SER A 166 0.25 10.38 6.75
N ALA A 167 1.02 9.37 6.32
CA ALA A 167 0.74 8.62 5.09
C ALA A 167 -0.64 7.94 5.10
N ALA A 168 -1.07 7.42 6.25
CA ALA A 168 -2.36 6.77 6.41
C ALA A 168 -3.52 7.77 6.27
N VAL A 169 -3.50 8.90 6.98
CA VAL A 169 -4.59 9.89 6.90
C VAL A 169 -4.68 10.58 5.54
N ASP A 170 -3.54 10.77 4.86
CA ASP A 170 -3.49 11.32 3.51
C ASP A 170 -4.20 10.39 2.52
N ARG A 171 -3.97 9.07 2.62
CA ARG A 171 -4.62 8.05 1.77
C ARG A 171 -6.09 7.83 2.11
N ILE A 172 -6.42 7.69 3.40
CA ILE A 172 -7.79 7.48 3.89
C ILE A 172 -8.67 8.70 3.57
N GLY A 173 -8.09 9.90 3.52
CA GLY A 173 -8.82 11.16 3.34
C GLY A 173 -9.58 11.60 4.60
N ARG A 174 -9.31 10.97 5.75
CA ARG A 174 -9.93 11.28 7.05
C ARG A 174 -8.87 11.25 8.14
N ASN A 175 -9.15 11.93 9.24
CA ASN A 175 -8.23 12.00 10.38
C ASN A 175 -8.27 10.77 11.28
N ASP A 176 -9.02 9.73 10.91
CA ASP A 176 -9.23 8.56 11.76
C ASP A 176 -8.63 7.31 11.14
N VAL A 177 -7.67 6.72 11.85
CA VAL A 177 -6.98 5.50 11.43
C VAL A 177 -7.46 4.35 12.31
N THR A 178 -8.13 3.37 11.70
CA THR A 178 -8.54 2.12 12.36
C THR A 178 -7.30 1.24 12.58
N MET A 179 -6.76 1.28 13.80
CA MET A 179 -5.54 0.57 14.15
C MET A 179 -5.40 0.41 15.67
N THR A 180 -4.90 -0.75 16.10
CA THR A 180 -4.53 -1.03 17.48
C THR A 180 -3.09 -0.62 17.80
N GLN A 181 -2.77 -0.48 19.09
CA GLN A 181 -1.38 -0.24 19.52
C GLN A 181 -0.45 -1.40 19.16
N GLU A 182 -0.97 -2.62 19.10
CA GLU A 182 -0.23 -3.81 18.70
C GLU A 182 0.12 -3.79 17.21
N GLN A 183 -0.82 -3.38 16.36
CA GLN A 183 -0.54 -3.17 14.94
C GLN A 183 0.53 -2.10 14.76
N LEU A 184 0.44 -0.96 15.46
CA LEU A 184 1.49 0.06 15.45
C LEU A 184 2.84 -0.48 15.92
N ALA A 185 2.85 -1.28 16.99
CA ALA A 185 4.06 -1.89 17.52
C ALA A 185 4.72 -2.82 16.49
N SER A 186 3.93 -3.70 15.88
CA SER A 186 4.36 -4.64 14.83
C SER A 186 4.97 -3.89 13.65
N MET A 187 4.27 -2.87 13.13
CA MET A 187 4.74 -2.07 12.00
C MET A 187 6.05 -1.32 12.28
N MET A 188 6.24 -0.88 13.53
CA MET A 188 7.48 -0.19 13.92
C MET A 188 8.63 -1.15 14.29
N GLY A 189 8.36 -2.45 14.43
CA GLY A 189 9.34 -3.45 14.90
C GLY A 189 9.69 -3.27 16.38
N ILE A 190 8.71 -2.91 17.20
CA ILE A 190 8.90 -2.60 18.63
C ILE A 190 7.89 -3.34 19.50
N GLY A 191 8.16 -3.41 20.80
CA GLY A 191 7.19 -3.91 21.77
C GLY A 191 6.01 -2.96 22.01
N ARG A 192 4.85 -3.52 22.37
CA ARG A 192 3.59 -2.79 22.67
C ARG A 192 3.78 -1.67 23.70
N SER A 193 4.63 -1.88 24.70
CA SER A 193 4.92 -0.86 25.73
C SER A 193 5.60 0.39 25.16
N TYR A 194 6.48 0.21 24.17
CA TYR A 194 7.13 1.33 23.49
C TYR A 194 6.12 2.07 22.59
N ALA A 195 5.31 1.34 21.82
CA ALA A 195 4.25 1.94 21.00
C ALA A 195 3.29 2.79 21.86
N SER A 196 2.92 2.30 23.04
CA SER A 196 2.11 3.07 24.00
C SER A 196 2.78 4.38 24.42
N ARG A 197 4.09 4.37 24.72
CA ARG A 197 4.84 5.59 25.06
C ARG A 197 4.86 6.61 23.93
N VAL A 198 5.06 6.17 22.68
CA VAL A 198 5.02 7.02 21.49
C VAL A 198 3.64 7.70 21.38
N LEU A 199 2.57 6.93 21.50
CA LEU A 199 1.21 7.47 21.44
C LEU A 199 0.89 8.41 22.61
N GLN A 200 1.39 8.14 23.81
CA GLN A 200 1.24 9.06 24.96
C GLN A 200 1.97 10.38 24.74
N ARG A 201 3.17 10.35 24.13
CA ARG A 201 3.89 11.56 23.74
C ARG A 201 3.09 12.36 22.70
N PHE A 202 2.58 11.72 21.65
CA PHE A 202 1.75 12.40 20.66
C PHE A 202 0.46 12.98 21.25
N LYS A 203 -0.18 12.29 22.20
CA LYS A 203 -1.36 12.82 22.91
C LYS A 203 -1.04 14.05 23.74
N ARG A 204 0.02 13.99 24.55
CA ARG A 204 0.44 15.11 25.40
C ARG A 204 0.76 16.34 24.55
N ASP A 205 1.36 16.12 23.40
CA ASP A 205 1.72 17.18 22.46
C ASP A 205 0.52 17.62 21.57
N GLY A 206 -0.69 17.10 21.83
CA GLY A 206 -1.92 17.51 21.14
C GLY A 206 -2.09 16.96 19.71
N LEU A 207 -1.22 16.05 19.27
CA LEU A 207 -1.18 15.57 17.88
C LEU A 207 -2.24 14.51 17.58
N VAL A 208 -2.53 13.65 18.55
CA VAL A 208 -3.48 12.53 18.38
C VAL A 208 -4.36 12.31 19.59
N ARG A 209 -5.50 11.68 19.37
CA ARG A 209 -6.35 11.03 20.37
C ARG A 209 -6.42 9.54 20.06
N THR A 210 -6.47 8.69 21.08
CA THR A 210 -6.64 7.24 20.86
C THR A 210 -7.94 6.77 21.47
N ARG A 211 -8.60 5.82 20.82
CA ARG A 211 -9.71 5.02 21.37
C ARG A 211 -9.40 3.54 21.19
N ARG A 212 -10.29 2.67 21.65
CA ARG A 212 -10.16 1.23 21.38
C ARG A 212 -10.20 1.00 19.86
N GLY A 213 -9.12 0.42 19.33
CA GLY A 213 -9.01 0.06 17.91
C GLY A 213 -8.83 1.23 16.95
N GLY A 214 -8.49 2.44 17.41
CA GLY A 214 -8.18 3.51 16.47
C GLY A 214 -7.49 4.75 17.06
N ILE A 215 -6.95 5.54 16.14
CA ILE A 215 -6.13 6.73 16.40
C ILE A 215 -6.69 7.87 15.55
N GLU A 216 -7.16 8.92 16.21
CA GLU A 216 -7.63 10.15 15.59
C GLU A 216 -6.48 11.17 15.58
N VAL A 217 -6.10 11.67 14.41
CA VAL A 217 -5.12 12.75 14.23
C VAL A 217 -5.80 14.10 14.42
N LEU A 218 -5.41 14.83 15.46
CA LEU A 218 -5.97 16.13 15.80
C LEU A 218 -5.27 17.27 15.07
N ASP A 219 -3.96 17.13 14.84
CA ASP A 219 -3.11 18.11 14.17
C ASP A 219 -2.24 17.42 13.11
N ARG A 220 -2.66 17.55 11.84
CA ARG A 220 -1.94 16.95 10.70
C ARG A 220 -0.59 17.61 10.46
N ASP A 221 -0.52 18.94 10.60
CA ASP A 221 0.70 19.70 10.34
C ASP A 221 1.72 19.47 11.45
N GLY A 222 1.25 19.47 12.70
CA GLY A 222 2.05 19.07 13.85
C GLY A 222 2.58 17.65 13.70
N LEU A 223 1.77 16.69 13.26
CA LEU A 223 2.21 15.32 13.02
C LEU A 223 3.24 15.23 11.88
N ARG A 224 3.00 15.92 10.75
CA ARG A 224 3.92 15.99 9.61
C ARG A 224 5.25 16.65 10.01
N SER A 225 5.25 17.65 10.88
CA SER A 225 6.47 18.27 11.41
C SER A 225 7.32 17.32 12.28
N ARG A 226 6.71 16.28 12.86
CA ARG A 226 7.40 15.23 13.60
C ARG A 226 7.86 14.08 12.71
N ALA A 227 7.30 13.95 11.51
CA ALA A 227 7.68 12.92 10.56
C ALA A 227 9.04 13.23 9.91
N CYS A 228 9.74 12.19 9.47
CA CYS A 228 10.82 12.38 8.50
C CYS A 228 10.26 12.52 7.08
N ALA A 229 11.02 13.18 6.19
CA ALA A 229 10.61 13.47 4.81
C ALA A 229 10.62 12.25 3.85
N CYS A 230 10.75 11.03 4.38
CA CYS A 230 10.89 9.82 3.56
C CYS A 230 9.67 9.54 2.67
N ASN A 231 8.45 9.86 3.12
CA ASN A 231 7.26 9.70 2.27
C ASN A 231 7.31 10.65 1.08
N ASP A 232 7.67 11.92 1.31
CA ASP A 232 7.72 12.94 0.26
C ASP A 232 8.79 12.60 -0.79
N GLN A 233 9.92 12.03 -0.37
CA GLN A 233 10.98 11.55 -1.27
C GLN A 233 10.50 10.40 -2.17
N VAL A 234 9.79 9.42 -1.59
CA VAL A 234 9.24 8.29 -2.34
C VAL A 234 8.11 8.75 -3.26
N GLU A 235 7.18 9.56 -2.79
CA GLU A 235 6.08 10.10 -3.59
C GLU A 235 6.60 10.95 -4.76
N GLY A 236 7.60 11.79 -4.51
CA GLY A 236 8.26 12.57 -5.57
C GLY A 236 9.01 11.70 -6.58
N HIS A 237 9.51 10.53 -6.17
CA HIS A 237 10.08 9.54 -7.09
C HIS A 237 9.00 8.87 -7.93
N PHE A 238 7.91 8.39 -7.32
CA PHE A 238 6.77 7.80 -8.02
C PHE A 238 6.21 8.75 -9.07
N ARG A 239 5.98 10.02 -8.72
CA ARG A 239 5.45 11.03 -9.66
C ARG A 239 6.33 11.18 -10.90
N ARG A 240 7.66 11.20 -10.73
CA ARG A 240 8.60 11.30 -11.85
C ARG A 240 8.63 10.02 -12.67
N VAL A 241 8.71 8.87 -12.01
CA VAL A 241 8.84 7.56 -12.65
C VAL A 241 7.51 7.02 -13.21
N LEU A 242 6.36 7.59 -12.90
CA LEU A 242 5.09 7.21 -13.55
C LEU A 242 4.64 8.22 -14.62
N ALA A 243 5.22 9.43 -14.65
CA ALA A 243 4.88 10.43 -15.68
C ALA A 243 5.30 10.01 -17.10
N ASP A 244 6.50 9.45 -17.29
CA ASP A 244 6.99 9.07 -18.63
C ASP A 244 6.51 7.69 -19.14
N VAL A 245 5.38 7.16 -18.65
CA VAL A 245 4.90 5.82 -19.11
C VAL A 245 4.62 5.86 -20.62
N TYR A 246 4.28 7.06 -21.10
CA TYR A 246 4.12 7.40 -22.50
C TYR A 246 5.13 8.50 -22.88
N PRO A 247 6.42 8.19 -23.08
CA PRO A 247 7.41 9.20 -23.46
C PRO A 247 7.13 9.68 -24.89
N GLY A 248 6.86 10.97 -25.06
CA GLY A 248 6.48 11.60 -26.34
C GLY A 248 4.97 11.72 -26.51
N GLY A 249 4.40 12.83 -26.02
CA GLY A 249 2.99 13.12 -26.15
C GLY A 249 2.57 13.42 -27.60
N ALA A 250 1.88 12.47 -28.22
CA ALA A 250 0.69 12.65 -29.05
C ALA A 250 -0.09 11.31 -29.08
#